data_AF-A0A3A5VDL8-F1
#
_entry.id   AF-A0A3A5VDL8-F1
#
_cell.length_a   1.000
_cell.length_b   1.000
_cell.length_c   1.000
_cell.angle_alpha   90.00
_cell.angle_beta   90.00
_cell.angle_gamma   90.00
#
_symmetry.space_group_name_H-M   'P 1'
#
loop_
_entity.id
_entity.type
_entity.pdbx_description
1 polymer ?
#
loop_
_entity_poly.entity_id
_entity_poly.type
_entity_poly.pdbx_seq_one_letter_code
_entity_poly.pdbx_strand_id
1 'polypeptide(L)'
;MGEHEASGIFEKTFDGLLGQDIYFWNFIILMVFTLAEVGAVFFVGIPLTAVWAILIGVGIVKGYGIAAYFMHLKGDPRIYTRTALFPVLFVVLMIWGIGLSNPDGVDALPGWCKPDWDYANTR
;
A
#
# COMPACT_ATOMS: atom_id res chain seq x y z
N MET A 1 -0.10 28.30 -9.73
CA MET A 1 -0.18 26.84 -9.56
C MET A 1 1.26 26.37 -9.50
N GLY A 2 1.69 25.96 -8.30
CA GLY A 2 3.10 25.87 -7.92
C GLY A 2 3.89 24.93 -8.82
N GLU A 3 5.11 25.34 -9.12
CA GLU A 3 6.06 24.60 -9.94
C GLU A 3 6.39 23.28 -9.24
N HIS A 4 5.76 22.19 -9.69
CA HIS A 4 6.15 20.85 -9.30
C HIS A 4 7.44 20.53 -10.06
N GLU A 5 8.60 20.74 -9.44
CA GLU A 5 9.84 20.23 -10.02
C GLU A 5 9.76 18.70 -10.09
N ALA A 6 9.58 18.18 -11.30
CA ALA A 6 9.71 16.77 -11.65
C ALA A 6 11.14 16.30 -11.34
N SER A 7 11.35 15.85 -10.11
CA SER A 7 12.66 15.44 -9.58
C SER A 7 13.06 14.03 -10.02
N GLY A 8 12.11 13.19 -10.43
CA GLY A 8 12.34 11.80 -10.84
C GLY A 8 12.39 11.57 -12.35
N ILE A 9 13.13 10.54 -12.77
CA ILE A 9 13.18 10.06 -14.18
C ILE A 9 11.78 9.69 -14.67
N PHE A 10 11.00 9.03 -13.81
CA PHE A 10 9.61 8.69 -14.09
C PHE A 10 8.77 9.96 -14.29
N GLU A 11 8.94 10.97 -13.42
CA GLU A 11 8.19 12.22 -13.54
C GLU A 11 8.47 12.94 -14.84
N LYS A 12 9.75 13.08 -15.23
CA LYS A 12 10.14 13.70 -16.51
C LYS A 12 9.66 12.95 -17.75
N THR A 13 9.38 11.65 -17.62
CA THR A 13 8.90 10.82 -18.74
C THR A 13 7.39 10.93 -18.92
N PHE A 14 6.66 11.14 -17.82
CA PHE A 14 5.20 11.23 -17.81
C PHE A 14 4.67 12.67 -17.79
N ASP A 15 5.49 13.65 -17.41
CA ASP A 15 5.14 15.07 -17.43
C ASP A 15 5.03 15.56 -18.88
N GLY A 16 3.80 15.85 -19.32
CA GLY A 16 3.49 16.22 -20.70
C GLY A 16 3.29 15.05 -21.66
N LEU A 17 3.33 13.80 -21.19
CA LEU A 17 2.98 12.64 -22.01
C LEU A 17 1.48 12.71 -22.36
N LEU A 18 1.17 12.87 -23.65
CA LEU A 18 -0.18 13.14 -24.18
C LEU A 18 -0.83 14.44 -23.65
N GLY A 19 -0.04 15.39 -23.14
CA GLY A 19 -0.55 16.66 -22.61
C GLY A 19 -1.38 16.52 -21.32
N GLN A 20 -1.30 15.36 -20.66
CA GLN A 20 -1.92 15.10 -19.37
C GLN A 20 -0.88 15.26 -18.26
N ASP A 21 -1.37 15.64 -17.07
CA ASP A 21 -0.52 15.82 -15.90
C ASP A 21 -0.05 14.48 -15.31
N ILE A 22 0.93 14.56 -14.42
CA ILE A 22 1.47 13.39 -13.73
C ILE A 22 0.47 12.73 -12.78
N TYR A 23 -0.49 13.49 -12.24
CA TYR A 23 -1.49 12.98 -11.30
C TYR A 23 -2.46 12.04 -12.01
N PHE A 24 -2.85 12.38 -13.24
CA PHE A 24 -3.68 11.59 -14.13
C PHE A 24 -3.01 10.26 -14.48
N TRP A 25 -1.73 10.29 -14.85
CA TRP A 25 -0.99 9.06 -15.15
C TRP A 25 -0.82 8.17 -13.91
N ASN A 26 -0.54 8.76 -12.75
CA ASN A 26 -0.51 8.00 -11.50
C ASN A 26 -1.87 7.38 -11.18
N PHE A 27 -2.98 8.11 -11.36
CA PHE A 27 -4.33 7.58 -11.19
C PHE A 27 -4.58 6.35 -12.07
N ILE A 28 -4.24 6.42 -13.36
CA ILE A 28 -4.40 5.30 -14.30
C ILE A 28 -3.56 4.10 -13.87
N ILE A 29 -2.30 4.31 -13.47
CA ILE A 29 -1.43 3.24 -12.99
C ILE A 29 -2.03 2.56 -11.75
N LEU A 30 -2.54 3.32 -10.79
CA LEU A 30 -3.20 2.76 -9.60
C LEU A 30 -4.47 1.98 -9.95
N MET A 31 -5.23 2.42 -10.95
CA MET A 31 -6.40 1.69 -11.46
C MET A 31 -6.03 0.40 -12.20
N VAL A 32 -4.92 0.34 -12.92
CA VAL A 32 -4.43 -0.92 -13.50
C VAL A 32 -4.04 -1.90 -12.39
N PHE A 33 -3.40 -1.39 -11.34
CA PHE A 33 -3.05 -2.17 -10.17
C PHE A 33 -4.27 -2.68 -9.38
N THR A 34 -5.37 -1.91 -9.25
CA THR A 34 -6.62 -2.44 -8.66
C THR A 34 -7.20 -3.58 -9.49
N LEU A 35 -7.20 -3.45 -10.82
CA LEU A 35 -7.69 -4.53 -11.68
C LEU A 35 -6.83 -5.80 -11.55
N ALA A 36 -5.52 -5.66 -11.35
CA ALA A 36 -4.63 -6.79 -11.10
C ALA A 36 -4.95 -7.51 -9.77
N GLU A 37 -5.27 -6.78 -8.69
CA GLU A 37 -5.68 -7.38 -7.41
C GLU A 37 -7.01 -8.12 -7.53
N VAL A 38 -8.01 -7.50 -8.18
CA VAL A 38 -9.31 -8.12 -8.41
C VAL A 38 -9.15 -9.37 -9.27
N GLY A 39 -8.35 -9.30 -10.35
CA GLY A 39 -8.04 -10.46 -11.18
C GLY A 39 -7.36 -11.58 -10.40
N ALA A 40 -6.34 -11.26 -9.60
CA ALA A 40 -5.60 -12.25 -8.82
C ALA A 40 -6.48 -12.99 -7.80
N VAL A 41 -7.50 -12.34 -7.24
CA VAL A 41 -8.45 -12.95 -6.30
C VAL A 41 -9.58 -13.67 -7.02
N PHE A 42 -10.04 -13.17 -8.16
CA PHE A 42 -11.18 -13.72 -8.91
C PHE A 42 -10.85 -15.01 -9.68
N PHE A 43 -9.64 -15.12 -10.23
CA PHE A 43 -9.27 -16.29 -11.02
C PHE A 43 -8.90 -17.50 -10.15
N VAL A 44 -9.62 -18.60 -10.34
CA VAL A 44 -9.35 -19.89 -9.69
C VAL A 44 -8.18 -20.59 -10.38
N GLY A 45 -7.23 -21.11 -9.61
CA GLY A 45 -6.06 -21.85 -10.13
C GLY A 45 -4.71 -21.17 -9.91
N ILE A 46 -4.71 -19.94 -9.38
CA ILE A 46 -3.48 -19.25 -8.96
C ILE A 46 -3.07 -19.77 -7.57
N PRO A 47 -1.81 -20.17 -7.34
CA PRO A 47 -1.38 -20.63 -6.02
C PRO A 47 -1.51 -19.50 -5.00
N LEU A 48 -1.92 -19.85 -3.77
CA LEU A 48 -2.17 -18.89 -2.70
C LEU A 48 -0.96 -17.96 -2.47
N THR A 49 0.26 -18.50 -2.53
CA THR A 49 1.50 -17.74 -2.37
C THR A 49 1.67 -16.66 -3.45
N ALA A 50 1.25 -16.93 -4.68
CA ALA A 50 1.29 -15.93 -5.75
C ALA A 50 0.20 -14.86 -5.57
N VAL A 51 -1.01 -15.22 -5.13
CA VAL A 51 -2.05 -14.25 -4.79
C VAL A 51 -1.57 -13.32 -3.68
N TRP A 52 -0.98 -13.86 -2.62
CA TRP A 52 -0.41 -13.08 -1.53
C TRP A 52 0.72 -12.16 -1.99
N ALA A 53 1.63 -12.67 -2.82
CA ALA A 53 2.72 -11.87 -3.37
C ALA A 53 2.19 -10.69 -4.22
N ILE A 54 1.15 -10.91 -5.02
CA ILE A 54 0.51 -9.87 -5.82
C ILE A 54 -0.16 -8.84 -4.92
N LEU A 55 -1.00 -9.26 -3.96
CA LEU A 55 -1.72 -8.35 -3.07
C LEU A 55 -0.76 -7.49 -2.23
N ILE A 56 0.28 -8.10 -1.65
CA ILE A 56 1.27 -7.37 -0.84
C ILE A 56 2.10 -6.44 -1.72
N GLY A 57 2.62 -6.94 -2.85
CA GLY A 57 3.46 -6.15 -3.75
C GLY A 57 2.72 -4.95 -4.33
N VAL A 58 1.49 -5.17 -4.81
CA VAL A 58 0.65 -4.10 -5.36
C VAL A 58 0.23 -3.11 -4.27
N GLY A 59 -0.10 -3.60 -3.07
CA GLY A 59 -0.41 -2.75 -1.91
C GLY A 59 0.71 -1.79 -1.54
N ILE A 60 1.97 -2.25 -1.56
CA ILE A 60 3.14 -1.40 -1.30
C ILE A 60 3.30 -0.32 -2.37
N VAL A 61 3.23 -0.69 -3.66
CA VAL A 61 3.40 0.25 -4.78
C VAL A 61 2.29 1.31 -4.77
N LYS A 62 1.05 0.90 -4.51
CA LYS A 62 -0.07 1.83 -4.37
C LYS A 62 0.06 2.76 -3.19
N GLY A 63 0.42 2.22 -2.02
CA GLY A 63 0.66 3.02 -0.82
C GLY A 63 1.68 4.13 -1.09
N TYR A 64 2.76 3.81 -1.80
CA TYR A 64 3.74 4.80 -2.26
C TYR A 64 3.15 5.80 -3.25
N GLY A 65 2.44 5.35 -4.29
CA GLY A 65 1.84 6.24 -5.30
C GLY A 65 0.83 7.23 -4.72
N ILE A 66 0.07 6.81 -3.69
CA ILE A 66 -0.87 7.69 -2.98
C ILE A 66 -0.11 8.68 -2.09
N ALA A 67 0.84 8.20 -1.29
CA ALA A 67 1.60 9.05 -0.38
C ALA A 67 2.45 10.09 -1.13
N ALA A 68 3.14 9.67 -2.20
CA ALA A 68 4.05 10.54 -2.93
C ALA A 68 3.32 11.64 -3.73
N TYR A 69 2.23 11.28 -4.44
CA TYR A 69 1.58 12.19 -5.38
C TYR A 69 0.26 12.75 -4.85
N PHE A 70 -0.66 11.92 -4.32
CA PHE A 70 -1.96 12.44 -3.85
C PHE A 70 -1.86 13.16 -2.51
N MET A 71 -0.98 12.70 -1.62
CA MET A 71 -0.72 13.38 -0.34
C MET A 71 0.40 14.42 -0.41
N HIS A 72 1.02 14.64 -1.58
CA HIS A 72 2.09 15.62 -1.80
C HIS A 72 3.36 15.45 -0.93
N LEU A 73 3.52 14.33 -0.20
CA LEU A 73 4.66 14.13 0.72
C LEU A 73 6.02 14.20 0.04
N LYS A 74 6.10 14.00 -1.28
CA LYS A 74 7.35 14.08 -2.04
C LYS A 74 7.80 15.53 -2.29
N GLY A 75 6.85 16.45 -2.47
CA GLY A 75 7.12 17.89 -2.65
C GLY A 75 7.11 18.68 -1.35
N ASP A 76 6.54 18.11 -0.29
CA ASP A 76 6.42 18.77 1.01
C ASP A 76 7.74 18.78 1.83
N PRO A 77 7.89 19.74 2.77
CA PRO A 77 9.01 19.75 3.69
C PRO A 77 9.22 18.42 4.40
N ARG A 78 10.47 17.96 4.48
CA ARG A 78 10.86 16.65 5.07
C ARG A 78 10.34 16.39 6.49
N ILE A 79 9.90 17.42 7.21
CA ILE A 79 9.26 17.25 8.52
C ILE A 79 7.99 16.42 8.41
N TYR A 80 7.15 16.64 7.39
CA TYR A 80 5.88 15.94 7.22
C TYR A 80 6.08 14.45 6.90
N THR A 81 7.08 14.12 6.08
CA THR A 81 7.47 12.72 5.84
C THR A 81 7.95 12.03 7.11
N ARG A 82 8.68 12.73 7.99
CA ARG A 82 9.13 12.18 9.29
C ARG A 82 7.97 11.95 10.24
N THR A 83 6.99 12.85 10.30
CA THR A 83 5.78 12.63 11.11
C THR A 83 4.92 11.51 10.55
N ALA A 84 4.83 11.35 9.23
CA ALA A 84 4.10 10.23 8.61
C ALA A 84 4.78 8.87 8.81
N LEU A 85 6.12 8.84 8.94
CA LEU A 85 6.86 7.62 9.25
C LEU A 85 6.62 7.11 10.68
N PHE A 86 6.29 7.99 11.63
CA PHE A 86 6.03 7.59 13.02
C PHE A 86 4.89 6.58 13.18
N PRO A 87 3.66 6.81 12.67
CA PRO A 87 2.58 5.82 12.75
C PRO A 87 2.88 4.57 11.93
N VAL A 88 3.59 4.67 10.80
CA VAL A 88 4.01 3.49 10.02
C VAL A 88 4.96 2.61 10.84
N LEU A 89 5.96 3.22 11.50
CA LEU A 89 6.88 2.52 12.38
C LEU A 89 6.14 1.86 13.54
N PHE A 90 5.18 2.57 14.14
CA PHE A 90 4.36 2.02 15.21
C PHE A 90 3.58 0.77 14.77
N VAL A 91 2.92 0.80 13.60
CA VAL A 91 2.22 -0.37 13.05
C VAL A 91 3.17 -1.55 12.81
N VAL A 92 4.36 -1.29 12.23
CA VAL A 92 5.38 -2.32 12.02
C VAL A 92 5.83 -2.93 13.36
N LEU A 93 6.03 -2.11 14.39
CA LEU A 93 6.36 -2.60 15.74
C LEU A 93 5.22 -3.43 16.35
N MET A 94 3.96 -3.09 16.11
CA MET A 94 2.83 -3.91 16.59
C MET A 94 2.77 -5.27 15.88
N ILE A 95 2.97 -5.29 14.56
CA ILE A 95 3.03 -6.54 13.78
C ILE A 95 4.19 -7.40 14.26
N TRP A 96 5.36 -6.79 14.46
CA TRP A 96 6.54 -7.50 14.97
C TRP A 96 6.33 -8.01 16.40
N GLY A 97 5.92 -7.13 17.30
CA GLY A 97 5.84 -7.39 18.74
C GLY A 97 4.75 -8.39 19.10
N ILE A 98 3.55 -8.25 18.54
CA ILE A 98 2.42 -9.14 18.86
C ILE A 98 2.34 -10.28 17.85
N GLY A 99 2.44 -9.97 16.56
CA GLY A 99 2.19 -10.95 15.49
C GLY A 99 3.32 -11.97 15.30
N LEU A 100 4.58 -11.52 15.30
CA LEU A 100 5.73 -12.36 14.90
C LEU A 100 6.63 -12.81 16.06
N SER A 101 6.62 -12.10 17.19
CA SER A 101 7.53 -12.37 18.32
C SER A 101 6.96 -13.32 19.38
N ASN A 102 5.70 -13.75 19.26
CA ASN A 102 5.05 -14.67 20.19
C ASN A 102 4.55 -15.92 19.47
N PRO A 103 4.67 -17.13 20.05
CA PRO A 103 4.28 -18.39 19.42
C PRO A 103 2.78 -18.48 19.15
N ASP A 104 1.95 -17.91 20.04
CA ASP A 104 0.49 -17.86 19.89
C ASP A 104 0.01 -16.54 19.26
N GLY A 105 0.93 -15.62 18.91
CA GLY A 105 0.65 -14.35 18.23
C GLY A 105 -0.59 -13.60 18.71
N VAL A 106 -1.52 -13.37 17.78
CA VAL A 106 -2.80 -12.69 17.99
C VAL A 106 -3.84 -13.58 18.69
N ASP A 107 -3.61 -14.90 18.73
CA ASP A 107 -4.54 -15.89 19.26
C ASP A 107 -4.51 -16.00 20.79
N ALA A 108 -3.41 -15.57 21.43
CA ALA A 108 -3.27 -15.47 22.88
C ALA A 108 -3.82 -14.16 23.48
N LEU A 109 -4.39 -13.27 22.66
CA LEU A 109 -5.02 -12.05 23.16
C LEU A 109 -6.32 -12.37 23.93
N PRO A 110 -6.66 -11.58 24.96
CA PRO A 110 -7.94 -11.69 25.64
C PRO A 110 -9.10 -11.63 24.64
N GLY A 111 -10.20 -12.35 24.91
CA GLY A 111 -11.32 -12.50 23.97
C GLY A 111 -11.96 -11.19 23.48
N TRP A 112 -11.76 -10.06 24.16
CA TRP A 112 -12.22 -8.73 23.74
C TRP A 112 -11.28 -8.01 22.76
N CYS A 113 -10.04 -8.50 22.60
CA CYS A 113 -9.05 -8.04 21.63
C CYS A 113 -8.83 -9.04 20.49
N LYS A 114 -9.37 -10.25 20.60
CA LYS A 114 -9.20 -11.30 19.60
C LYS A 114 -10.17 -11.07 18.42
N PRO A 115 -9.72 -11.18 17.15
CA PRO A 115 -10.62 -11.16 16.01
C PRO A 115 -11.60 -12.32 16.10
N ASP A 116 -12.87 -12.08 15.74
CA ASP A 116 -13.83 -13.17 15.55
C ASP A 116 -13.43 -13.94 14.28
N TRP A 117 -13.16 -15.23 14.37
CA TRP A 117 -12.69 -16.05 13.24
C TRP A 117 -13.81 -16.84 12.54
N ASP A 118 -15.08 -16.52 12.83
CA ASP A 118 -16.23 -17.31 12.35
C ASP A 118 -16.24 -17.48 10.81
N TYR A 119 -15.88 -16.42 10.09
CA TYR A 119 -15.78 -16.38 8.62
C TYR A 119 -14.60 -17.16 8.00
N ALA A 120 -13.63 -17.61 8.80
CA ALA A 120 -12.53 -18.44 8.30
C ALA A 120 -12.89 -19.93 8.22
N ASN A 121 -13.87 -20.38 9.03
CA ASN A 121 -14.27 -21.78 9.16
C ASN A 121 -15.59 -22.11 8.45
N THR A 122 -16.37 -21.10 8.06
CA THR A 122 -17.55 -21.24 7.20
C THR A 122 -17.19 -20.84 5.77
N ARG A 123 -16.77 -21.82 4.97
CA ARG A 123 -16.79 -21.74 3.50
C ARG A 123 -17.80 -22.70 2.94
#